data_AF-A0A1F7WRN1-F1
#
_entry.id   AF-A0A1F7WRN1-F1
#
_cell.length_a   1.000
_cell.length_b   1.000
_cell.length_c   1.000
_cell.angle_alpha   90.00
_cell.angle_beta   90.00
_cell.angle_gamma   90.00
#
_symmetry.space_group_name_H-M   'P 1'
#
loop_
_entity.id
_entity.type
_entity.pdbx_description
1 polymer ?
#
loop_
_entity_poly.entity_id
_entity_poly.type
_entity_poly.pdbx_seq_one_letter_code
_entity_poly.pdbx_strand_id
1 'polypeptide(L)'
;MFKRHLSTLLFTALLLLFSSVVSTPVLAQYSQNPFGQIQAPGALSNFGDITTGGFGNFLTLIFRLMIVGGGIFALFNIILAGYAFLSAGDDPKKMEGAWAKIFQSLIGLSFIAGAFVLAAIFGKLLFGDFNTIINPQIPTIEDITP
;
A
#
# COMPACT_ATOMS: atom_id res chain seq x y z
N MET A 1 28.56 30.44 48.99
CA MET A 1 28.52 30.44 47.50
C MET A 1 28.95 29.10 46.88
N PHE A 2 29.93 28.38 47.46
CA PHE A 2 30.49 27.12 46.94
C PHE A 2 29.52 25.92 46.81
N LYS A 3 28.56 25.77 47.75
CA LYS A 3 27.61 24.63 47.74
C LYS A 3 26.63 24.61 46.56
N ARG A 4 26.30 25.76 45.95
CA ARG A 4 25.36 25.84 44.81
C ARG A 4 25.99 25.38 43.49
N HIS A 5 27.31 25.58 43.31
CA HIS A 5 28.02 25.14 42.10
C HIS A 5 28.39 23.65 42.13
N LEU A 6 28.63 23.09 43.33
CA LEU A 6 28.95 21.67 43.48
C LEU A 6 27.76 20.75 43.11
N SER A 7 26.53 21.18 43.43
CA SER A 7 25.31 20.45 43.08
C SER A 7 25.00 20.49 41.57
N THR A 8 25.30 21.61 40.89
CA THR A 8 25.08 21.71 39.43
C THR A 8 26.05 20.84 38.65
N LEU A 9 27.30 20.74 39.10
CA LEU A 9 28.33 19.86 38.52
C LEU A 9 28.00 18.38 38.70
N LEU A 10 27.52 17.98 39.88
CA LEU A 10 27.08 16.60 40.11
C LEU A 10 25.85 16.23 39.27
N PHE A 11 24.92 17.16 39.07
CA PHE A 11 23.73 16.92 38.25
C PHE A 11 24.05 16.84 36.75
N THR A 12 24.97 17.68 36.25
CA THR A 12 25.43 17.60 34.85
C THR A 12 26.30 16.38 34.58
N ALA A 13 27.15 15.96 35.53
CA ALA A 13 27.91 14.72 35.43
C ALA A 13 26.99 13.48 35.40
N LEU A 14 25.92 13.47 36.21
CA LEU A 14 24.93 12.40 36.20
C LEU A 14 24.13 12.36 34.87
N LEU A 15 23.77 13.52 34.33
CA LEU A 15 23.09 13.64 33.04
C LEU A 15 23.96 13.09 31.89
N LEU A 16 25.26 13.40 31.90
CA LEU A 16 26.21 12.92 30.89
C LEU A 16 26.42 11.40 30.95
N LEU A 17 26.46 10.82 32.15
CA LEU A 17 26.54 9.37 32.33
C LEU A 17 25.26 8.64 31.88
N PHE A 18 24.10 9.27 32.04
CA PHE A 18 22.82 8.71 31.57
C PHE A 18 22.73 8.68 30.03
N SER A 19 23.26 9.70 29.35
CA SER A 19 23.32 9.74 27.87
C SER A 19 24.24 8.68 27.26
N SER A 20 25.27 8.19 27.96
CA SER A 20 26.15 7.13 27.44
C SER A 20 25.59 5.71 27.56
N VAL A 21 24.49 5.50 28.31
CA VAL A 21 23.86 4.16 28.48
C VAL A 21 22.79 3.88 27.41
N VAL A 22 22.40 4.88 26.61
CA VAL A 22 21.34 4.78 25.58
C VAL A 22 21.88 4.36 24.20
N SER A 23 23.14 3.93 24.09
CA SER A 23 23.75 3.61 22.78
C SER A 23 24.52 2.29 22.73
N THR A 24 24.05 1.26 23.43
CA THR A 24 24.35 -0.10 22.97
C THR A 24 23.41 -0.44 21.81
N PRO A 25 23.92 -0.77 20.61
CA PRO A 25 23.08 -1.27 19.54
C PRO A 25 22.58 -2.66 19.95
N VAL A 26 21.37 -2.73 20.48
CA VAL A 26 20.56 -3.96 20.62
C VAL A 26 20.19 -4.54 19.24
N LEU A 27 20.83 -4.09 18.16
CA LEU A 27 20.62 -4.52 16.79
C LEU A 27 21.52 -5.70 16.37
N ALA A 28 22.50 -6.11 17.19
CA ALA A 28 23.40 -7.22 16.84
C ALA A 28 22.89 -8.63 17.20
N GLN A 29 21.70 -8.78 17.80
CA GLN A 29 21.18 -10.08 18.25
C GLN A 29 20.11 -10.72 17.36
N TYR A 30 19.99 -10.33 16.09
CA TYR A 30 19.16 -11.04 15.11
C TYR A 30 19.94 -12.04 14.23
N SER A 31 21.22 -12.31 14.50
CA SER A 31 22.05 -13.08 13.56
C SER A 31 22.31 -14.55 13.92
N GLN A 32 21.69 -15.14 14.95
CA GLN A 32 21.86 -16.57 15.21
C GLN A 32 20.50 -17.23 15.47
N ASN A 33 19.69 -17.33 14.41
CA ASN A 33 18.57 -18.27 14.40
C ASN A 33 19.15 -19.69 14.53
N PRO A 34 18.91 -20.43 15.63
CA PRO A 34 19.44 -21.79 15.83
C PRO A 34 18.83 -22.81 14.85
N PHE A 35 17.88 -22.38 14.02
CA PHE A 35 17.17 -23.18 13.03
C PHE A 35 17.59 -22.86 11.58
N GLY A 36 18.62 -22.02 11.37
CA GLY A 36 19.00 -21.55 10.05
C GLY A 36 17.99 -20.54 9.47
N GLN A 37 18.29 -19.99 8.29
CA GLN A 37 17.34 -19.16 7.57
C GLN A 37 16.43 -20.06 6.73
N ILE A 38 15.13 -20.05 7.04
CA ILE A 38 14.12 -20.69 6.20
C ILE A 38 13.98 -19.82 4.95
N GLN A 39 14.69 -20.19 3.88
CA GLN A 39 14.55 -19.56 2.58
C GLN A 39 13.13 -19.79 2.10
N ALA A 40 12.37 -18.69 1.90
CA ALA A 40 11.04 -18.79 1.32
C ALA A 40 11.13 -19.50 -0.06
N PRO A 41 10.22 -20.43 -0.37
CA PRO A 41 10.16 -21.07 -1.68
C PRO A 41 10.16 -20.02 -2.78
N GLY A 42 10.88 -20.26 -3.88
CA GLY A 42 11.09 -19.27 -4.95
C GLY A 42 9.81 -18.67 -5.55
N ALA A 43 8.65 -19.30 -5.38
CA ALA A 43 7.34 -18.75 -5.75
C ALA A 43 6.94 -17.50 -4.94
N LEU A 44 7.43 -17.37 -3.70
CA LEU A 44 7.12 -16.28 -2.78
C LEU A 44 8.15 -15.13 -2.83
N SER A 45 9.22 -15.28 -3.60
CA SER A 45 10.26 -14.25 -3.75
C SER A 45 9.70 -12.94 -4.33
N ASN A 46 8.66 -13.02 -5.16
CA ASN A 46 7.97 -11.86 -5.76
C ASN A 46 7.22 -11.00 -4.74
N PHE A 47 6.92 -11.54 -3.56
CA PHE A 47 6.24 -10.79 -2.49
C PHE A 47 7.24 -10.19 -1.50
N GLY A 48 8.39 -10.84 -1.25
CA GLY A 48 9.39 -10.39 -0.27
C GLY A 48 9.01 -10.75 1.17
N ASP A 49 9.86 -10.37 2.13
CA ASP A 49 9.63 -10.66 3.55
C ASP A 49 8.55 -9.73 4.13
N ILE A 50 7.76 -10.21 5.08
CA ILE A 50 6.70 -9.44 5.77
C ILE A 50 7.29 -8.19 6.42
N THR A 51 8.50 -8.30 6.96
CA THR A 51 9.27 -7.20 7.58
C THR A 51 9.72 -6.14 6.58
N THR A 52 9.88 -6.51 5.30
CA THR A 52 10.29 -5.61 4.20
C THR A 52 9.15 -5.11 3.34
N GLY A 53 7.89 -5.37 3.72
CA GLY A 53 6.71 -4.89 2.98
C GLY A 53 6.02 -5.94 2.10
N GLY A 54 6.31 -7.23 2.27
CA GLY A 54 5.68 -8.27 1.46
C GLY A 54 4.17 -8.40 1.64
N PHE A 55 3.62 -7.94 2.77
CA PHE A 55 2.18 -7.77 2.95
C PHE A 55 1.60 -6.72 1.98
N GLY A 56 2.31 -5.62 1.75
CA GLY A 56 1.90 -4.58 0.78
C GLY A 56 1.90 -5.10 -0.65
N ASN A 57 2.91 -5.89 -1.02
CA ASN A 57 2.98 -6.53 -2.34
C ASN A 57 1.85 -7.54 -2.56
N PHE A 58 1.48 -8.30 -1.54
CA PHE A 58 0.33 -9.21 -1.59
C PHE A 58 -0.99 -8.46 -1.76
N LEU A 59 -1.20 -7.38 -0.99
CA LEU A 59 -2.40 -6.57 -1.10
C LEU A 59 -2.51 -5.89 -2.48
N THR A 60 -1.38 -5.45 -3.03
CA THR A 60 -1.29 -4.90 -4.39
C THR A 60 -1.72 -5.93 -5.44
N LEU A 61 -1.33 -7.21 -5.28
CA LEU A 61 -1.78 -8.28 -6.17
C LEU A 61 -3.29 -8.47 -6.11
N ILE A 62 -3.88 -8.48 -4.90
CA ILE A 62 -5.34 -8.59 -4.74
C ILE A 62 -6.05 -7.46 -5.45
N PHE A 63 -5.61 -6.21 -5.24
CA PHE A 63 -6.21 -5.07 -5.92
C PHE A 63 -6.08 -5.21 -7.43
N ARG A 64 -4.89 -5.52 -7.96
CA ARG A 64 -4.69 -5.74 -9.40
C ARG A 64 -5.63 -6.81 -9.97
N LEU A 65 -5.81 -7.93 -9.26
CA LEU A 65 -6.75 -8.99 -9.67
C LEU A 65 -8.20 -8.50 -9.65
N MET A 66 -8.62 -7.75 -8.63
CA MET A 66 -9.97 -7.18 -8.57
C MET A 66 -10.23 -6.18 -9.70
N ILE A 67 -9.24 -5.38 -10.06
CA ILE A 67 -9.36 -4.37 -11.13
C ILE A 67 -9.46 -5.04 -12.49
N VAL A 68 -8.57 -5.99 -12.78
CA VAL A 68 -8.61 -6.76 -14.04
C VAL A 68 -9.90 -7.57 -14.12
N GLY A 69 -10.28 -8.27 -13.05
CA GLY A 69 -11.52 -9.03 -12.97
C GLY A 69 -12.76 -8.15 -13.14
N GLY A 70 -12.79 -6.99 -12.48
CA GLY A 70 -13.88 -6.01 -12.59
C GLY A 70 -13.99 -5.41 -14.00
N GLY A 71 -12.86 -5.10 -14.64
CA GLY A 71 -12.82 -4.61 -16.02
C GLY A 71 -13.34 -5.64 -17.02
N ILE A 72 -12.92 -6.89 -16.90
CA ILE A 72 -13.41 -8.00 -17.74
C ILE A 72 -14.92 -8.20 -17.54
N PHE A 73 -15.37 -8.21 -16.28
CA PHE A 73 -16.79 -8.35 -15.95
C PHE A 73 -17.64 -7.20 -16.51
N ALA A 74 -17.16 -5.96 -16.42
CA ALA A 74 -17.83 -4.80 -17.00
C ALA A 74 -17.93 -4.92 -18.54
N LEU A 75 -16.86 -5.35 -19.20
CA LEU A 75 -16.84 -5.57 -20.64
C LEU A 75 -17.92 -6.58 -21.07
N PHE A 76 -17.99 -7.74 -20.41
CA PHE A 76 -18.99 -8.76 -20.71
C PHE A 76 -20.42 -8.25 -20.50
N ASN A 77 -20.68 -7.52 -19.41
CA ASN A 77 -22.01 -6.96 -19.15
C ASN A 77 -22.41 -5.91 -20.19
N ILE A 78 -21.47 -5.06 -20.63
CA ILE A 78 -21.72 -4.06 -21.67
C ILE A 78 -22.04 -4.74 -23.00
N ILE A 79 -21.32 -5.80 -23.37
CA ILE A 79 -21.58 -6.57 -24.61
C ILE A 79 -22.97 -7.21 -24.56
N LEU A 80 -23.32 -7.87 -23.46
CA LEU A 80 -24.62 -8.52 -23.30
C LEU A 80 -25.77 -7.49 -23.28
N ALA A 81 -25.57 -6.34 -22.64
CA ALA A 81 -26.54 -5.27 -22.62
C ALA A 81 -26.70 -4.60 -23.99
N GLY A 82 -25.60 -4.44 -24.73
CA GLY A 82 -25.62 -3.95 -26.11
C GLY A 82 -26.39 -4.89 -27.05
N TYR A 83 -26.18 -6.20 -26.94
CA TYR A 83 -26.97 -7.18 -27.67
C TYR A 83 -28.45 -7.12 -27.29
N ALA A 84 -28.77 -7.03 -26.00
CA ALA A 84 -30.14 -6.89 -25.52
C ALA A 84 -30.80 -5.60 -26.05
N PHE A 85 -30.07 -4.48 -26.08
CA PHE A 85 -30.52 -3.21 -26.64
C PHE A 85 -30.82 -3.31 -28.14
N LEU A 86 -29.93 -3.91 -28.92
CA LEU A 86 -30.14 -4.12 -30.36
C LEU A 86 -31.31 -5.08 -30.65
N SER A 87 -31.53 -6.08 -29.79
CA SER A 87 -32.63 -7.04 -29.91
C SER A 87 -33.99 -6.50 -29.44
N ALA A 88 -34.03 -5.37 -28.74
CA ALA A 88 -35.25 -4.81 -28.16
C ALA A 88 -36.22 -4.25 -29.22
N GLY A 89 -35.71 -3.86 -30.39
CA GLY A 89 -36.51 -3.27 -31.47
C GLY A 89 -37.31 -2.07 -30.97
N ASP A 90 -38.64 -2.12 -31.17
CA ASP A 90 -39.58 -1.06 -30.79
C ASP A 90 -40.19 -1.22 -29.38
N ASP A 91 -39.69 -2.14 -28.54
CA ASP A 91 -40.17 -2.31 -27.17
C ASP A 91 -39.39 -1.39 -26.20
N PRO A 92 -39.96 -0.24 -25.80
CA PRO A 92 -39.25 0.74 -24.96
C PRO A 92 -38.91 0.18 -23.58
N LYS A 93 -39.66 -0.80 -23.08
CA LYS A 93 -39.44 -1.39 -21.75
C LYS A 93 -38.19 -2.28 -21.73
N LYS A 94 -37.96 -3.02 -22.83
CA LYS A 94 -36.73 -3.81 -23.01
C LYS A 94 -35.52 -2.93 -23.27
N MET A 95 -35.71 -1.84 -24.01
CA MET A 95 -34.68 -0.84 -24.27
C MET A 95 -34.19 -0.18 -22.97
N GLU A 96 -35.11 0.24 -22.10
CA GLU A 96 -34.80 0.84 -20.81
C GLU A 96 -34.05 -0.12 -19.88
N GLY A 97 -34.48 -1.39 -19.84
CA GLY A 97 -33.79 -2.44 -19.07
C GLY A 97 -32.36 -2.71 -19.57
N ALA A 98 -32.11 -2.63 -20.88
CA ALA A 98 -30.77 -2.75 -21.44
C ALA A 98 -29.90 -1.53 -21.09
N TRP A 99 -30.45 -0.32 -21.18
CA TRP A 99 -29.78 0.90 -20.76
C TRP A 99 -29.38 0.89 -19.28
N ALA A 100 -30.26 0.43 -18.40
CA ALA A 100 -29.98 0.29 -16.98
C ALA A 100 -28.74 -0.59 -16.73
N LYS A 101 -28.60 -1.70 -17.46
CA LYS A 101 -27.43 -2.59 -17.36
C LYS A 101 -26.13 -1.95 -17.84
N ILE A 102 -26.20 -1.15 -18.91
CA ILE A 102 -25.05 -0.39 -19.41
C ILE A 102 -24.59 0.61 -18.34
N PHE A 103 -25.52 1.43 -17.82
CA PHE A 103 -25.19 2.41 -16.79
C PHE A 103 -24.68 1.78 -15.50
N GLN A 104 -25.26 0.67 -15.06
CA GLN A 104 -24.78 -0.05 -13.88
C GLN A 104 -23.33 -0.51 -14.05
N SER A 105 -22.98 -1.01 -15.23
CA SER A 105 -21.60 -1.42 -15.56
C SER A 105 -20.66 -0.21 -15.65
N LEU A 106 -21.14 0.89 -16.23
CA LEU A 106 -20.36 2.13 -16.38
C LEU A 106 -20.07 2.78 -15.02
N ILE A 107 -21.05 2.79 -14.12
CA ILE A 107 -20.91 3.28 -12.74
C ILE A 107 -19.93 2.41 -11.97
N GLY A 108 -20.04 1.08 -12.09
CA GLY A 108 -19.08 0.15 -11.46
C GLY A 108 -17.64 0.40 -11.93
N LEU A 109 -17.44 0.57 -13.24
CA LEU A 109 -16.11 0.88 -13.78
C LEU A 109 -15.61 2.28 -13.35
N SER A 110 -16.51 3.26 -13.34
CA SER A 110 -16.19 4.62 -12.89
C SER A 110 -15.81 4.65 -11.40
N PHE A 111 -16.43 3.79 -10.59
CA PHE A 111 -16.10 3.65 -9.18
C PHE A 111 -14.70 3.05 -8.98
N ILE A 112 -14.33 2.03 -9.77
CA ILE A 112 -12.97 1.47 -9.76
C ILE A 112 -11.95 2.55 -10.17
N ALA A 113 -12.22 3.29 -11.25
CA ALA A 113 -11.37 4.39 -11.69
C ALA A 113 -11.27 5.51 -10.63
N GLY A 114 -12.38 5.87 -9.99
CA GLY A 114 -12.44 6.85 -8.92
C GLY A 114 -11.64 6.41 -7.68
N ALA A 115 -11.70 5.12 -7.31
CA ALA A 115 -10.92 4.57 -6.22
C ALA A 115 -9.41 4.72 -6.46
N PHE A 116 -8.94 4.55 -7.70
CA PHE A 116 -7.55 4.81 -8.06
C PHE A 116 -7.15 6.27 -7.92
N VAL A 117 -8.00 7.19 -8.36
CA VAL A 117 -7.74 8.63 -8.23
C VAL A 117 -7.63 9.01 -6.76
N LEU A 118 -8.56 8.53 -5.93
CA LEU A 118 -8.52 8.74 -4.49
C LEU A 118 -7.26 8.10 -3.86
N ALA A 119 -6.93 6.86 -4.23
CA ALA A 119 -5.73 6.18 -3.76
C ALA A 119 -4.45 6.94 -4.13
N ALA A 120 -4.35 7.52 -5.32
CA ALA A 120 -3.22 8.34 -5.75
C ALA A 120 -3.14 9.65 -4.95
N ILE A 121 -4.27 10.28 -4.64
CA ILE A 121 -4.33 11.49 -3.80
C ILE A 121 -3.86 11.16 -2.38
N PHE A 122 -4.36 10.08 -1.78
CA PHE A 122 -3.93 9.64 -0.45
C PHE A 122 -2.47 9.17 -0.43
N GLY A 123 -2.00 8.50 -1.49
CA GLY A 123 -0.60 8.12 -1.66
C GLY A 123 0.32 9.34 -1.64
N LYS A 124 -0.04 10.38 -2.40
CA LYS A 124 0.71 11.65 -2.41
C LYS A 124 0.72 12.33 -1.04
N LEU A 125 -0.40 12.29 -0.31
CA LEU A 125 -0.53 12.97 0.98
C LEU A 125 0.23 12.26 2.10
N LEU A 126 0.24 10.92 2.09
CA LEU A 126 0.85 10.10 3.15
C LEU A 126 2.30 9.72 2.88
N PHE A 127 2.69 9.57 1.61
CA PHE A 127 4.01 9.08 1.19
C PHE A 127 4.76 10.02 0.24
N GLY A 128 4.20 11.20 -0.06
CA GLY A 128 4.84 12.21 -0.93
C GLY A 128 4.86 11.87 -2.43
N ASP A 129 4.43 10.66 -2.81
CA ASP A 129 4.47 10.18 -4.18
C ASP A 129 3.14 9.53 -4.59
N PHE A 130 2.69 9.79 -5.81
CA PHE A 130 1.42 9.29 -6.36
C PHE A 130 1.45 7.79 -6.65
N ASN A 131 2.65 7.22 -6.81
CA ASN A 131 2.83 5.84 -7.25
C ASN A 131 3.10 4.84 -6.14
N THR A 132 3.31 5.26 -4.89
CA THR A 132 3.70 4.36 -3.78
C THR A 132 2.67 3.28 -3.47
N ILE A 133 1.38 3.49 -3.73
CA ILE A 133 0.33 2.46 -3.56
C ILE A 133 0.28 1.49 -4.76
N ILE A 134 0.71 1.92 -5.95
CA ILE A 134 0.60 1.16 -7.21
C ILE A 134 1.92 0.44 -7.57
N ASN A 135 3.03 0.98 -7.07
CA ASN A 135 4.39 0.46 -7.14
C ASN A 135 5.18 0.96 -5.91
N PRO A 136 5.06 0.31 -4.73
CA PRO A 136 5.83 0.69 -3.56
C PRO A 136 7.32 0.51 -3.85
N GLN A 137 8.04 1.62 -4.01
CA GLN A 137 9.50 1.66 -4.03
C GLN A 137 9.94 2.24 -2.70
N ILE A 138 10.72 1.48 -1.95
CA ILE A 138 11.29 1.96 -0.69
C ILE A 138 12.44 2.89 -1.06
N PRO A 139 12.42 4.18 -0.65
CA PRO A 139 13.57 5.05 -0.84
C PRO A 139 14.79 4.45 -0.15
N THR A 140 15.84 4.24 -0.92
CA THR A 140 17.13 3.78 -0.40
C THR A 140 17.82 4.96 0.30
N ILE A 141 18.54 4.67 1.38
CA ILE A 141 19.10 5.61 2.37
C ILE A 141 20.15 6.59 1.77
N GLU A 142 20.42 6.56 0.46
CA GLU A 142 21.34 7.48 -0.22
C GLU A 142 20.77 8.88 -0.44
N ASP A 143 19.44 9.04 -0.56
CA ASP A 143 18.79 10.34 -0.83
C ASP A 143 18.54 11.21 0.43
N ILE A 144 18.99 10.77 1.62
CA ILE A 144 18.84 11.51 2.88
C ILE A 144 20.17 12.02 3.45
N THR A 145 21.17 12.25 2.60
CA THR A 145 22.30 13.11 2.96
C THR A 145 22.05 14.53 2.42
N PRO A 146 22.23 15.58 3.24
CA PRO A 146 21.89 16.96 2.88
C PRO A 146 22.72 17.53 1.73
#